data_AF-A0A8T6T3K0-F1
#
_entry.id   AF-A0A8T6T3K0-F1
#
_cell.length_a   1.000
_cell.length_b   1.000
_cell.length_c   1.000
_cell.angle_alpha   90.00
_cell.angle_beta   90.00
_cell.angle_gamma   90.00
#
_symmetry.space_group_name_H-M   'P 1'
#
loop_
_entity.id
_entity.type
_entity.pdbx_description
1 polymer ?
#
loop_
_entity_poly.entity_id
_entity_poly.type
_entity_poly.pdbx_seq_one_letter_code
_entity_poly.pdbx_strand_id
1 'polypeptide(L)' 'QDLPEEQRHLLLMVPKRNPNVEWEEEEETGLVTLIYPKNLSSFERALATVFRPVGELRRPLDAPGSSIWPMCAGKT' A
#
# COMPACT_ATOMS: atom_id res chain seq x y z
N GLN A 1 -25.26 -5.58 -22.48
CA GLN A 1 -24.93 -6.98 -22.14
C GLN A 1 -25.03 -7.09 -20.63
N ASP A 2 -25.98 -7.87 -20.12
CA ASP A 2 -26.04 -8.19 -18.70
C ASP A 2 -24.84 -9.06 -18.34
N LEU A 3 -24.07 -8.62 -17.34
CA LEU A 3 -22.92 -9.36 -16.82
C LEU A 3 -23.42 -10.62 -16.09
N PRO A 4 -22.71 -11.76 -16.22
CA PRO A 4 -23.02 -13.00 -15.49
C PRO A 4 -23.14 -12.77 -13.98
N GLU A 5 -24.06 -13.44 -13.29
CA GLU A 5 -24.32 -13.23 -11.84
C GLU A 5 -23.07 -13.37 -10.96
N GLU A 6 -22.15 -14.27 -11.30
CA GLU A 6 -20.88 -14.45 -10.58
C GLU A 6 -19.99 -13.19 -10.64
N GLN A 7 -20.02 -12.45 -11.76
CA GLN A 7 -19.24 -11.21 -11.91
C GLN A 7 -19.87 -10.04 -11.16
N ARG A 8 -21.19 -10.08 -10.92
CA ARG A 8 -21.88 -9.10 -10.07
C ARG A 8 -21.37 -9.17 -8.62
N HIS A 9 -21.04 -10.36 -8.12
CA HIS A 9 -20.54 -10.54 -6.76
C HIS A 9 -19.16 -9.92 -6.56
N LEU A 10 -18.31 -9.95 -7.58
CA LEU A 10 -16.98 -9.30 -7.54
C LEU A 10 -17.08 -7.76 -7.54
N LEU A 11 -18.08 -7.20 -8.23
CA LEU A 11 -18.34 -5.75 -8.24
C LEU A 11 -18.86 -5.23 -6.87
N LEU A 12 -19.37 -6.12 -6.02
CA LEU A 12 -19.82 -5.79 -4.66
C LEU A 12 -18.68 -5.87 -3.63
N MET A 13 -17.50 -6.38 -4.00
CA MET A 13 -16.35 -6.42 -3.12
C MET A 13 -15.71 -5.02 -3.02
N VAL A 14 -15.93 -4.35 -1.90
CA VAL A 14 -15.19 -3.13 -1.57
C VAL A 14 -13.73 -3.52 -1.32
N PRO A 15 -12.76 -2.95 -2.07
CA PRO A 15 -11.35 -3.20 -1.81
C PRO A 15 -11.01 -2.72 -0.40
N LYS A 16 -10.42 -3.60 0.41
CA LYS A 16 -10.00 -3.28 1.77
C LYS A 16 -8.49 -3.12 1.80
N ARG A 17 -8.03 -2.02 2.39
CA ARG A 17 -6.62 -1.84 2.71
C ARG A 17 -6.15 -2.90 3.71
N ASN A 18 -4.91 -3.37 3.52
CA ASN A 18 -4.24 -4.19 4.51
C ASN A 18 -3.85 -3.30 5.71
N PRO A 19 -4.30 -3.59 6.94
CA PRO A 19 -4.03 -2.75 8.11
C PRO A 19 -2.55 -2.69 8.49
N ASN A 20 -1.73 -3.64 8.01
CA ASN A 20 -0.29 -3.68 8.30
C ASN A 20 0.55 -2.85 7.33
N VAL A 21 -0.09 -2.09 6.43
CA VAL A 21 0.59 -1.21 5.46
C VAL A 21 0.42 0.22 5.93
N GLU A 22 1.54 0.84 6.29
CA GLU A 22 1.60 2.28 6.55
C GLU A 22 1.62 3.03 5.21
N TRP A 23 1.10 4.26 5.18
CA TRP A 23 1.08 5.08 3.98
C TRP A 23 1.07 6.56 4.34
N GLU A 24 1.60 7.37 3.43
CA GLU A 24 1.62 8.83 3.52
C GLU A 24 1.08 9.42 2.22
N GLU A 25 0.45 10.59 2.29
CA GLU A 25 -0.01 11.36 1.14
C GLU A 25 0.75 12.68 1.10
N GLU A 26 1.32 13.01 -0.07
CA GLU A 26 2.04 14.25 -0.28
C GLU A 26 1.05 15.39 -0.56
N GLU A 27 1.03 16.40 0.31
CA GLU A 27 0.02 17.48 0.29
C GLU A 27 0.06 18.33 -1.00
N GLU A 28 1.23 18.45 -1.63
CA GLU A 28 1.40 19.25 -2.85
C GLU A 28 0.94 18.53 -4.13
N THR A 29 1.08 17.19 -4.17
CA THR A 29 0.87 16.39 -5.39
C THR A 29 -0.34 15.46 -5.29
N GLY A 30 -0.83 15.18 -4.08
CA GLY A 30 -1.86 14.17 -3.81
C GLY A 30 -1.39 12.74 -4.06
N LEU A 31 -0.08 12.51 -4.20
CA LEU A 31 0.48 11.17 -4.44
C LEU A 31 0.63 10.40 -3.14
N VAL A 32 0.25 9.13 -3.20
CA VAL A 32 0.32 8.21 -2.05
C VAL A 32 1.60 7.40 -2.11
N THR A 33 2.32 7.31 -1.00
CA THR A 33 3.47 6.41 -0.83
C THR A 33 3.15 5.33 0.19
N LEU A 34 3.28 4.07 -0.22
CA LEU A 34 3.15 2.92 0.67
C LEU A 34 4.48 2.65 1.38
N ILE A 35 4.41 2.38 2.68
CA ILE A 35 5.54 2.16 3.56
C ILE A 35 5.45 0.75 4.13
N TYR A 36 6.48 -0.05 3.84
CA TYR A 36 6.60 -1.41 4.34
C TYR A 36 7.84 -1.54 5.23
N PRO A 37 7.72 -2.09 6.46
CA PRO A 37 8.90 -2.41 7.25
C PRO A 37 9.69 -3.52 6.54
N LYS A 38 11.00 -3.36 6.38
CA LYS A 38 11.84 -4.44 5.87
C LYS A 38 12.01 -5.49 6.96
N ASN A 39 11.63 -6.73 6.64
CA ASN A 39 11.99 -7.88 7.45
C ASN A 39 13.47 -8.22 7.24
N LEU A 40 14.35 -7.53 7.97
CA LEU A 40 15.78 -7.81 7.97
C LEU A 40 16.06 -9.14 8.67
N SER A 41 16.76 -10.03 7.98
CA SER A 41 17.34 -11.25 8.54
C SER A 41 18.42 -10.92 9.58
N SER A 42 18.79 -11.88 10.43
CA SER A 42 19.79 -11.67 11.49
C SER A 42 21.15 -11.17 10.96
N PHE A 43 21.54 -11.61 9.76
CA PHE A 43 22.77 -11.17 9.10
C PHE A 43 22.65 -9.73 8.59
N GLU A 44 21.54 -9.38 7.96
CA GLU A 44 21.28 -8.02 7.49
C GLU A 44 21.18 -7.01 8.65
N ARG A 45 20.68 -7.43 9.83
CA ARG A 45 20.68 -6.59 11.04
C ARG A 45 22.10 -6.28 11.52
N ALA A 46 23.01 -7.24 11.47
CA ALA A 46 24.40 -7.02 11.85
C ALA A 46 25.08 -6.01 10.91
N LEU A 47 24.85 -6.14 9.60
CA LEU A 47 25.32 -5.17 8.61
C LEU A 47 24.61 -3.82 8.76
N ALA A 48 23.34 -3.81 9.18
CA ALA A 48 22.57 -2.58 9.33
C ALA A 48 23.14 -1.65 10.40
N THR A 49 23.73 -2.20 11.46
CA THR A 49 24.41 -1.42 12.51
C THR A 49 25.60 -0.62 11.96
N VAL A 50 26.28 -1.13 10.93
CA VAL A 50 27.46 -0.51 10.33
C VAL A 50 27.06 0.48 9.23
N PHE A 51 26.15 0.07 8.34
CA PHE A 51 25.82 0.81 7.13
C PHE A 51 24.59 1.71 7.23
N ARG A 52 23.84 1.65 8.35
CA ARG A 52 22.58 2.40 8.58
C ARG A 52 21.63 2.37 7.36
N PRO A 53 21.28 1.18 6.85
CA PRO A 53 20.41 1.06 5.69
C PRO A 53 19.01 1.56 6.02
N VAL A 54 18.32 2.06 5.00
CA VAL A 54 16.90 2.46 5.12
C VAL A 54 16.09 1.22 5.49
N GLY A 55 15.54 1.23 6.72
CA GLY A 55 14.79 0.13 7.33
C GLY A 55 13.38 -0.07 6.76
N GLU A 56 12.94 0.86 5.92
CA GLU A 56 11.63 0.85 5.29
C GLU A 56 11.78 0.76 3.77
N LEU A 57 10.81 0.10 3.14
CA LEU A 57 10.62 0.11 1.70
C LEU A 57 9.48 1.06 1.39
N ARG A 58 9.81 2.16 0.70
CA ARG A 58 8.83 3.16 0.25
C ARG A 58 8.48 2.90 -1.22
N ARG A 59 7.19 2.81 -1.52
CA ARG A 59 6.66 2.53 -2.87
C ARG A 59 5.64 3.62 -3.22
N PRO A 60 6.03 4.63 -4.01
CA PRO A 60 5.08 5.62 -4.50
C PRO A 60 4.09 4.95 -5.45
N LEU A 61 2.82 5.28 -5.30
CA LEU A 61 1.78 4.93 -6.25
C LEU A 61 1.80 5.92 -7.42
N ASP A 62 1.31 5.47 -8.56
CA ASP A 62 1.02 6.34 -9.69
C ASP A 62 -0.21 7.23 -9.39
N ALA A 63 -0.46 8.24 -10.22
CA ALA A 63 -1.59 9.14 -10.01
C ALA A 63 -2.96 8.42 -9.98
N PRO A 64 -3.24 7.43 -10.87
CA PRO A 64 -4.44 6.60 -10.76
C PRO A 64 -4.49 5.80 -9.46
N GLY A 65 -3.40 5.13 -9.07
CA GLY A 65 -3.34 4.34 -7.84
C GLY A 65 -3.53 5.19 -6.59
N SER A 66 -2.93 6.37 -6.56
CA SER A 66 -3.06 7.36 -5.48
C SER A 66 -4.50 7.86 -5.35
N SER A 67 -5.22 8.04 -6.46
CA SER A 67 -6.63 8.47 -6.45
C SER A 67 -7.58 7.38 -5.93
N ILE A 68 -7.27 6.11 -6.21
CA ILE A 68 -8.09 4.96 -5.79
C ILE A 68 -7.81 4.58 -4.33
N TRP A 69 -6.59 4.80 -3.84
CA TRP A 69 -6.15 4.35 -2.52
C TRP A 69 -7.03 4.83 -1.34
N PRO A 70 -7.46 6.11 -1.26
CA PRO A 70 -8.40 6.57 -0.23
C PRO A 70 -9.75 5.87 -0.28
N MET A 71 -10.20 5.45 -1.47
CA MET A 71 -11.48 4.74 -1.66
C MET A 71 -11.45 3.33 -1.08
N CYS A 72 -10.25 2.74 -0.95
CA CYS A 72 -10.02 1.42 -0.35
C CYS A 72 -10.05 1.44 1.19
N ALA A 73 -10.43 2.57 1.82
CA ALA A 73 -10.59 2.68 3.27
C ALA A 73 -11.50 1.63 3.89
N GLY A 74 -12.46 1.11 3.12
CA GLY A 74 -13.63 0.46 3.68
C GLY A 74 -14.36 1.50 4.53
N LYS A 75 -15.47 2.05 4.04
CA LYS A 75 -16.38 2.77 4.93
C LYS A 75 -16.69 1.84 6.11
N THR A 76 -16.41 2.33 7.32
CA THR A 76 -16.81 1.71 8.59
C THR A 76 -18.33 1.75 8.70
#